data_AF-A0AAW9I929-F1
#
_entry.id   AF-A0AAW9I929-F1
#
_cell.length_a   1.000
_cell.length_b   1.000
_cell.length_c   1.000
_cell.angle_alpha   90.00
_cell.angle_beta   90.00
_cell.angle_gamma   90.00
#
_symmetry.space_group_name_H-M   'P 1'
#
loop_
_entity.id
_entity.type
_entity.pdbx_description
1 polymer ?
#
loop_
_entity_poly.entity_id
_entity_poly.type
_entity_poly.pdbx_seq_one_letter_code
_entity_poly.pdbx_strand_id
1 'polypeptide(L)'
;MDKVTELDPKSPLAEAFRTIRTNISFADIDNNLITIMFTSTKQNEGKSTTICHVAHAFSRLENTKVLVIDLDLRNPSVHKMYGIGNTYGVMDHLKNGRDLEKCITKIEENLHV
;
A
#
# COMPACT_ATOMS: atom_id res chain seq x y z
N MET A 1 -12.24 10.80 -6.81
CA MET A 1 -11.07 10.74 -5.92
C MET A 1 -9.94 10.27 -6.80
N ASP A 2 -8.92 11.10 -6.99
CA ASP A 2 -7.83 10.79 -7.91
C ASP A 2 -7.14 9.50 -7.42
N LYS A 3 -6.74 8.65 -8.35
CA LYS A 3 -6.05 7.41 -7.98
C LYS A 3 -4.71 7.78 -7.33
N VAL A 4 -4.23 6.91 -6.43
CA VAL A 4 -2.96 7.12 -5.73
C VAL A 4 -1.81 7.39 -6.71
N THR A 5 -1.83 6.75 -7.88
CA THR A 5 -0.81 6.87 -8.94
C THR A 5 -0.94 8.14 -9.80
N GLU A 6 -2.03 8.89 -9.68
CA GLU A 6 -2.32 10.10 -10.46
C GLU A 6 -1.97 11.39 -9.71
N LEU A 7 -1.56 11.29 -8.45
CA LEU A 7 -1.15 12.44 -7.65
C LEU A 7 0.07 13.14 -8.28
N ASP A 8 0.00 14.46 -8.48
CA ASP A 8 1.14 15.25 -8.96
C ASP A 8 2.36 15.00 -8.04
N PRO A 9 3.46 14.43 -8.58
CA PRO A 9 4.66 14.16 -7.80
C PRO A 9 5.27 15.40 -7.15
N LYS A 10 5.00 16.60 -7.66
CA LYS A 10 5.50 17.88 -7.12
C LYS A 10 4.53 18.54 -6.15
N SER A 11 3.36 17.95 -5.91
CA SER A 11 2.38 18.50 -4.98
C SER A 11 2.88 18.48 -3.52
N PRO A 12 2.43 19.44 -2.68
CA PRO A 12 2.70 19.40 -1.24
C PRO A 12 2.23 18.11 -0.57
N LEU A 13 1.14 17.50 -1.08
CA LEU A 13 0.62 16.24 -0.59
C LEU A 13 1.57 15.07 -0.87
N ALA A 14 2.13 15.00 -2.09
CA ALA A 14 3.14 13.99 -2.42
C ALA A 14 4.39 14.14 -1.54
N GLU A 15 4.81 15.38 -1.24
CA GLU A 15 5.94 15.64 -0.34
C GLU A 15 5.67 15.20 1.10
N ALA A 16 4.45 15.39 1.60
CA ALA A 16 4.06 14.90 2.92
C ALA A 16 4.18 13.37 3.03
N PHE A 17 3.77 12.62 2.02
CA PHE A 17 3.94 11.16 2.00
C PHE A 17 5.40 10.72 1.85
N ARG A 18 6.22 11.45 1.08
CA ARG A 18 7.68 11.23 1.04
C ARG A 18 8.33 11.46 2.39
N THR A 19 7.86 12.47 3.13
CA THR A 19 8.34 12.74 4.50
C THR A 19 8.02 11.57 5.43
N ILE A 20 6.79 11.04 5.40
CA ILE A 20 6.41 9.86 6.18
C ILE A 20 7.30 8.65 5.84
N ARG A 21 7.47 8.36 4.55
CA ARG A 21 8.35 7.27 4.08
C ARG A 21 9.77 7.43 4.60
N THR A 22 10.35 8.62 4.47
CA THR A 22 11.71 8.92 4.95
C THR A 22 11.83 8.72 6.46
N ASN A 23 10.85 9.17 7.26
CA ASN A 23 10.84 8.97 8.71
C ASN A 23 10.75 7.49 9.09
N ILE A 24 9.95 6.70 8.35
CA ILE A 24 9.87 5.25 8.53
C ILE A 24 11.23 4.60 8.23
N SER A 25 11.88 4.97 7.12
CA SER A 25 13.22 4.46 6.78
C SER A 25 14.26 4.78 7.85
N PHE A 26 14.17 5.96 8.48
CA PHE A 26 15.05 6.34 9.58
C PHE A 26 14.77 5.56 10.88
N ALA A 27 13.50 5.24 11.15
CA ALA A 27 13.11 4.51 12.35
C ALA A 27 13.67 3.07 12.40
N ASP A 28 14.11 2.53 11.27
CA ASP A 28 14.61 1.16 11.17
C ASP A 28 15.91 1.04 10.37
N ILE A 29 16.81 1.99 10.57
CA ILE A 29 18.16 1.96 10.01
C ILE A 29 18.89 0.64 10.33
N ASP A 30 18.58 0.01 11.47
CA ASP A 30 19.33 -1.14 11.97
C ASP A 30 18.71 -2.52 11.64
N ASN A 31 17.40 -2.64 11.34
CA ASN A 31 16.74 -3.96 11.21
C ASN A 31 16.21 -4.32 9.82
N ASN A 32 16.48 -3.51 8.78
CA ASN A 32 16.00 -3.75 7.41
C ASN A 32 14.48 -3.97 7.35
N LEU A 33 13.70 -2.93 7.62
CA LEU A 33 12.25 -2.96 7.77
C LEU A 33 11.57 -3.66 6.59
N ILE A 34 11.14 -4.90 6.81
CA ILE A 34 10.50 -5.72 5.76
C ILE A 34 8.96 -5.68 5.82
N THR A 35 8.35 -5.25 6.94
CA THR A 35 6.89 -5.30 7.12
C THR A 35 6.40 -4.23 8.08
N ILE A 36 5.37 -3.48 7.66
CA ILE A 36 4.77 -2.39 8.44
C ILE A 36 3.26 -2.58 8.49
N MET A 37 2.69 -2.57 9.69
CA MET A 37 1.24 -2.59 9.89
C MET A 37 0.72 -1.16 10.13
N PHE A 38 -0.25 -0.73 9.32
CA PHE A 38 -0.97 0.53 9.54
C PHE A 38 -2.29 0.26 10.25
N THR A 39 -2.53 0.93 11.37
CA THR A 39 -3.79 0.84 12.12
C THR A 39 -4.15 2.21 12.72
N SER A 40 -5.36 2.34 13.22
CA SER A 40 -5.89 3.58 13.80
C SER A 40 -7.08 3.26 14.67
N THR A 41 -7.46 4.20 15.54
CA THR A 41 -8.42 3.95 16.62
C THR A 41 -9.87 3.89 16.12
N LYS A 42 -10.19 4.54 14.99
CA LYS A 42 -11.54 4.63 14.43
C LYS A 42 -11.57 4.39 12.93
N GLN A 43 -12.76 4.11 12.40
CA GLN A 43 -13.00 4.08 10.96
C GLN A 43 -12.87 5.49 10.35
N ASN A 44 -12.55 5.58 9.06
CA ASN A 44 -12.46 6.83 8.29
C ASN A 44 -11.39 7.84 8.73
N GLU A 45 -10.37 7.41 9.47
CA GLU A 45 -9.21 8.25 9.84
C GLU A 45 -8.12 8.32 8.75
N GLY A 46 -8.42 7.86 7.54
CA GLY A 46 -7.50 7.96 6.40
C GLY A 46 -6.41 6.88 6.34
N LYS A 47 -6.47 5.80 7.15
CA LYS A 47 -5.50 4.68 7.12
C LYS A 47 -5.18 4.17 5.72
N SER A 48 -6.20 3.77 4.98
CA SER A 48 -6.06 3.21 3.62
C SER A 48 -5.48 4.22 2.65
N THR A 49 -5.85 5.50 2.80
CA THR A 49 -5.27 6.59 2.01
C THR A 49 -3.78 6.72 2.30
N THR A 50 -3.40 6.75 3.57
CA THR A 50 -2.01 6.90 4.00
C THR A 50 -1.16 5.73 3.56
N ILE A 51 -1.57 4.48 3.82
CA ILE A 51 -0.78 3.31 3.44
C ILE A 51 -0.55 3.24 1.93
N CYS A 52 -1.56 3.53 1.10
CA CYS A 52 -1.39 3.46 -0.35
C CYS A 52 -0.40 4.51 -0.87
N HIS A 53 -0.49 5.76 -0.40
CA HIS A 53 0.45 6.80 -0.85
C HIS A 53 1.86 6.61 -0.29
N VAL A 54 2.00 6.12 0.94
CA VAL A 54 3.31 5.79 1.52
C VAL A 54 3.93 4.61 0.77
N ALA A 55 3.15 3.57 0.45
CA ALA A 55 3.59 2.45 -0.36
C ALA A 55 4.05 2.89 -1.76
N HIS A 56 3.28 3.79 -2.39
CA HIS A 56 3.70 4.42 -3.63
C HIS A 56 5.02 5.18 -3.50
N ALA A 57 5.22 5.94 -2.42
CA ALA A 57 6.48 6.64 -2.16
C ALA A 57 7.66 5.67 -1.95
N PHE A 58 7.44 4.51 -1.32
CA PHE A 58 8.44 3.44 -1.20
C PHE A 58 8.77 2.80 -2.55
N SER A 59 7.78 2.53 -3.41
CA SER A 59 8.01 1.89 -4.70
C SER A 59 8.80 2.76 -5.69
N ARG A 60 8.94 4.07 -5.41
CA ARG A 60 9.81 5.00 -6.14
C ARG A 60 11.27 4.95 -5.70
N LEU A 61 11.61 4.24 -4.62
CA LEU A 61 13.01 4.02 -4.23
C LEU A 61 13.64 2.97 -5.16
N GLU A 62 14.93 3.16 -5.45
CA GLU A 62 15.69 2.19 -6.21
C GLU A 62 15.72 0.83 -5.49
N ASN A 63 15.65 -0.25 -6.27
CA ASN A 63 15.70 -1.64 -5.80
C ASN A 63 14.66 -2.00 -4.70
N THR A 64 13.58 -1.24 -4.58
CA THR A 64 12.55 -1.43 -3.56
C THR A 64 11.27 -1.95 -4.18
N LYS A 65 10.87 -3.19 -3.84
CA LYS A 65 9.57 -3.77 -4.22
C LYS A 65 8.60 -3.68 -3.05
N VAL A 66 7.39 -3.25 -3.32
CA VAL A 66 6.35 -3.02 -2.33
C VAL A 66 5.13 -3.87 -2.63
N LEU A 67 4.58 -4.50 -1.59
CA LEU A 67 3.31 -5.20 -1.58
C LEU A 67 2.40 -4.57 -0.51
N VAL A 68 1.21 -4.12 -0.90
CA VAL A 68 0.19 -3.60 0.01
C VAL A 68 -0.87 -4.66 0.25
N ILE A 69 -0.94 -5.19 1.46
CA ILE A 69 -1.94 -6.21 1.81
C ILE A 69 -3.11 -5.55 2.55
N ASP A 70 -4.31 -5.56 1.95
CA ASP A 70 -5.53 -5.09 2.61
C ASP A 70 -6.08 -6.16 3.57
N LEU A 71 -5.83 -5.97 4.86
CA LEU A 71 -6.33 -6.83 5.94
C LEU A 71 -7.61 -6.29 6.60
N ASP A 72 -8.19 -5.19 6.10
CA ASP A 72 -9.53 -4.76 6.51
C ASP A 72 -10.59 -5.54 5.71
N LEU A 73 -10.88 -6.74 6.19
CA LEU A 73 -11.82 -7.65 5.53
C LEU A 73 -13.28 -7.21 5.65
N ARG A 74 -13.60 -6.23 6.52
CA ARG A 74 -14.98 -5.77 6.72
C ARG A 74 -15.34 -4.67 5.73
N ASN A 75 -14.42 -3.75 5.47
CA ASN A 75 -14.62 -2.67 4.52
C ASN A 75 -13.35 -2.42 3.68
N PRO A 76 -12.96 -3.38 2.83
CA PRO A 76 -11.74 -3.25 2.02
C PRO A 76 -11.85 -2.06 1.08
N SER A 77 -10.75 -1.32 0.98
CA SER A 77 -10.73 -0.02 0.28
C SER A 77 -9.50 0.19 -0.59
N VAL A 78 -8.43 -0.59 -0.42
CA VAL A 78 -7.19 -0.45 -1.19
C VAL A 78 -7.45 -0.64 -2.69
N HIS A 79 -8.24 -1.64 -3.08
CA HIS A 79 -8.60 -1.86 -4.50
C HIS A 79 -9.25 -0.64 -5.14
N LYS A 80 -10.07 0.12 -4.39
CA LYS A 80 -10.73 1.35 -4.87
C LYS A 80 -9.71 2.48 -5.05
N MET A 81 -8.74 2.59 -4.14
CA MET A 81 -7.69 3.62 -4.18
C MET A 81 -6.78 3.48 -5.41
N TYR A 82 -6.58 2.25 -5.89
CA TYR A 82 -5.82 1.96 -7.11
C TYR A 82 -6.71 1.78 -8.37
N GLY A 83 -8.04 1.79 -8.22
CA GLY A 83 -8.97 1.61 -9.32
C GLY A 83 -8.90 0.21 -9.97
N ILE A 84 -8.66 -0.82 -9.16
CA ILE A 84 -8.62 -2.23 -9.59
C ILE A 84 -9.84 -3.00 -9.07
N GLY A 85 -10.11 -4.17 -9.66
CA GLY A 85 -11.10 -5.11 -9.14
C GLY A 85 -10.65 -5.76 -7.83
N ASN A 86 -11.60 -6.31 -7.07
CA ASN A 86 -11.35 -7.06 -5.84
C ASN A 86 -11.86 -8.50 -5.95
N THR A 87 -11.52 -9.15 -7.06
CA THR A 87 -12.06 -10.48 -7.42
C THR A 87 -11.38 -11.60 -6.64
N TYR A 88 -10.06 -11.49 -6.43
CA TYR A 88 -9.26 -12.44 -5.66
C TYR A 88 -8.32 -11.67 -4.75
N GLY A 89 -8.14 -12.15 -3.52
CA GLY A 89 -7.20 -11.53 -2.58
C GLY A 89 -6.74 -12.47 -1.47
N VAL A 90 -6.31 -11.90 -0.34
CA VAL A 90 -5.71 -12.63 0.78
C VAL A 90 -6.60 -13.77 1.30
N MET A 91 -7.93 -13.55 1.32
CA MET A 91 -8.87 -14.56 1.82
C MET A 91 -9.05 -15.73 0.86
N ASP A 92 -8.92 -15.53 -0.45
CA ASP A 92 -9.01 -16.62 -1.43
C ASP A 92 -7.82 -17.57 -1.31
N HIS A 93 -6.63 -17.02 -1.05
CA HIS A 93 -5.45 -17.83 -0.77
C HIS A 93 -5.64 -18.59 0.56
N LEU A 94 -5.94 -17.88 1.65
CA LEU A 94 -5.98 -18.46 2.99
C LEU A 94 -7.13 -19.46 3.20
N LYS A 95 -8.30 -19.25 2.58
CA LYS A 95 -9.46 -20.14 2.76
C LYS A 95 -9.66 -21.16 1.64
N ASN A 96 -9.39 -20.78 0.40
CA ASN A 96 -9.72 -21.59 -0.77
C ASN A 96 -8.48 -22.24 -1.40
N GLY A 97 -7.28 -22.01 -0.85
CA GLY A 97 -6.03 -22.55 -1.38
C GLY A 97 -5.71 -22.03 -2.79
N ARG A 98 -6.25 -20.88 -3.18
CA ARG A 98 -5.94 -20.26 -4.48
C ARG A 98 -4.45 -19.93 -4.52
N ASP A 99 -3.83 -20.14 -5.67
CA ASP A 99 -2.43 -19.77 -5.91
C ASP A 99 -2.17 -18.29 -5.58
N LEU A 100 -1.13 -18.03 -4.78
CA LEU A 100 -0.80 -16.70 -4.24
C LEU A 100 -0.54 -15.68 -5.35
N GLU A 101 0.14 -16.10 -6.42
CA GLU A 101 0.46 -15.20 -7.54
C GLU A 101 -0.80 -14.69 -8.24
N LYS A 102 -1.90 -15.47 -8.21
CA LYS A 102 -3.19 -15.07 -8.77
C LYS A 102 -4.00 -14.15 -7.86
N CYS A 103 -3.56 -13.98 -6.62
CA CYS A 103 -4.17 -13.09 -5.62
C CYS A 103 -3.44 -11.75 -5.50
N ILE A 104 -2.32 -11.58 -6.21
CA ILE A 104 -1.52 -10.35 -6.21
C ILE A 104 -1.73 -9.62 -7.55
N THR A 105 -2.05 -8.34 -7.48
CA THR A 105 -2.24 -7.47 -8.64
C THR A 105 -1.07 -6.50 -8.74
N LYS A 106 -0.42 -6.46 -9.90
CA LYS A 106 0.60 -5.46 -10.22
C LYS A 106 -0.07 -4.12 -10.51
N ILE A 107 0.32 -3.07 -9.78
CA ILE A 107 -0.14 -1.69 -9.99
C ILE A 107 0.85 -0.93 -10.87
N GLU A 108 2.14 -0.99 -10.50
CA GLU A 108 3.27 -0.44 -11.25
C GLU A 108 4.45 -1.43 -11.19
N GLU A 109 5.60 -1.10 -11.80
CA GLU A 109 6.77 -1.99 -11.84
C GLU A 109 7.19 -2.54 -10.46
N ASN A 110 7.20 -1.67 -9.46
CA ASN A 110 7.65 -1.99 -8.10
C ASN A 110 6.53 -1.99 -7.05
N LEU A 111 5.26 -1.83 -7.46
CA LEU A 111 4.12 -1.71 -6.56
C LEU A 111 3.05 -2.75 -6.87
N HIS A 112 2.73 -3.55 -5.86
CA HIS A 112 1.77 -4.63 -5.92
C HIS A 112 0.77 -4.51 -4.79
N VAL A 113 -0.42 -5.07 -4.98
CA VAL A 113 -1.52 -5.14 -4.01
C VAL A 113 -2.03 -6.57 -3.96
#